data_AF-A0A2N6CGV0-F1
#
_entry.id   AF-A0A2N6CGV0-F1
#
_cell.length_a   1.000
_cell.length_b   1.000
_cell.length_c   1.000
_cell.angle_alpha   90.00
_cell.angle_beta   90.00
_cell.angle_gamma   90.00
#
_symmetry.space_group_name_H-M   'P 1'
#
loop_
_entity.id
_entity.type
_entity.pdbx_description
1 polymer ?
#
loop_
_entity_poly.entity_id
_entity_poly.type
_entity_poly.pdbx_seq_one_letter_code
_entity_poly.pdbx_strand_id
1 'polypeptide(L)'
;MRTLLKIAAALLIGALLPPEPGMAGDCPAKREDCHFTVLTIPFESDDAGELGRNVSLTIQHQIFRKFLLSLPAEPEDICCLPNDTIAVLAWGQLSEQDHDEAIRRANEMGSTQLVLWGKAWPWREYVVVQPYLSVVGPPRELDPQVRICCTNTRGIDRIRPFTKDGEWRIWEIAEDDANGDARKLYIDRFPRELYDLPQISLDANDVEQFRSLAGLPIYANNNGRVGRLLDGVTTDSSIKALQHVGEWTLVDEPRGWIKLPVVDAGQIVEFIGGLMHFLRGNWERARTSFEAVAQDEAGSSSVRVDAALLLAATEYRLDASCGGCQHAIDIAKGINPYSVTTARFELMARIAQGGPGNEVATLLAELTENRALFPPEDPFTQRAVEFLREPAR
;
A
#
# COMPACT_ATOMS: atom_id res chain seq x y z
N MET A 1 -10.46 33.43 52.91
CA MET A 1 -10.91 33.28 51.52
C MET A 1 -9.69 33.01 50.65
N ARG A 2 -9.36 31.73 50.51
CA ARG A 2 -8.23 31.17 49.76
C ARG A 2 -8.79 30.03 48.91
N THR A 3 -8.00 29.62 47.92
CA THR A 3 -8.17 28.43 47.07
C THR A 3 -8.75 28.73 45.68
N LEU A 4 -7.90 29.32 44.84
CA LEU A 4 -7.90 29.08 43.39
C LEU A 4 -7.49 27.61 43.17
N LEU A 5 -8.41 26.84 42.61
CA LEU A 5 -8.30 25.40 42.45
C LEU A 5 -7.34 25.07 41.30
N LYS A 6 -6.32 24.29 41.61
CA LYS A 6 -5.41 23.63 40.67
C LYS A 6 -6.21 22.69 39.76
N ILE A 7 -6.23 22.93 38.45
CA ILE A 7 -6.49 21.88 37.46
C ILE A 7 -5.13 21.44 36.96
N ALA A 8 -4.57 20.44 37.63
CA ALA A 8 -3.41 19.72 37.13
C ALA A 8 -3.89 18.78 36.02
N ALA A 9 -3.31 18.95 34.84
CA ALA A 9 -3.40 18.00 33.74
C ALA A 9 -2.82 16.66 34.20
N ALA A 10 -3.69 15.70 34.50
CA ALA A 10 -3.31 14.31 34.58
C ALA A 10 -3.20 13.78 33.14
N LEU A 11 -2.00 13.88 32.56
CA LEU A 11 -1.61 13.05 31.42
C LEU A 11 -1.73 11.59 31.86
N LEU A 12 -2.79 10.93 31.40
CA LEU A 12 -2.89 9.47 31.38
C LEU A 12 -1.93 8.97 30.30
N ILE A 13 -0.67 8.78 30.69
CA ILE A 13 0.25 7.86 30.00
C ILE A 13 -0.29 6.46 30.31
N GLY A 14 -1.28 6.03 29.53
CA GLY A 14 -1.72 4.64 29.47
C GLY A 14 -0.62 3.85 28.81
N ALA A 15 0.15 3.13 29.62
CA ALA A 15 1.13 2.16 29.16
C ALA A 15 0.44 1.19 28.20
N LEU A 16 0.92 1.16 26.95
CA LEU A 16 0.68 0.14 25.95
C LEU A 16 1.25 -1.19 26.48
N LEU A 17 0.48 -1.89 27.30
CA LEU A 17 0.70 -3.31 27.55
C LEU A 17 0.09 -4.09 26.38
N PRO A 18 0.78 -5.12 25.84
CA PRO A 18 0.19 -5.99 24.84
C PRO A 18 -1.05 -6.71 25.44
N PRO A 19 -2.09 -6.98 24.63
CA PRO A 19 -3.25 -7.73 25.10
C PRO A 19 -2.84 -9.12 25.62
N GLU A 20 -3.53 -9.59 26.66
CA GLU A 20 -3.27 -10.90 27.27
C GLU A 20 -3.49 -12.06 26.26
N PRO A 21 -2.62 -13.08 26.27
CA PRO A 21 -2.71 -14.21 25.36
C PRO A 21 -3.80 -15.18 25.84
N GLY A 22 -5.04 -14.94 25.42
CA GLY A 22 -6.14 -15.85 25.79
C GLY A 22 -7.50 -15.61 25.16
N MET A 23 -7.68 -14.59 24.31
CA MET A 23 -8.98 -14.27 23.69
C MET A 23 -8.94 -14.20 22.16
N ALA A 24 -7.97 -14.84 21.51
CA ALA A 24 -8.04 -15.11 20.08
C ALA A 24 -8.78 -16.44 19.89
N GLY A 25 -9.92 -16.44 19.19
CA GLY A 25 -10.46 -17.67 18.62
C GLY A 25 -9.37 -18.40 17.83
N ASP A 26 -9.39 -19.73 17.84
CA ASP A 26 -8.34 -20.58 17.25
C ASP A 26 -8.03 -20.18 15.80
N CYS A 27 -7.04 -19.32 15.58
CA CYS A 27 -6.44 -19.15 14.26
C CYS A 27 -5.73 -20.48 13.93
N PRO A 28 -5.94 -21.08 12.75
CA PRO A 28 -5.04 -22.14 12.29
C PRO A 28 -3.60 -21.64 12.35
N ALA A 29 -2.66 -22.50 12.76
CA ALA A 29 -1.29 -22.14 13.06
C ALA A 29 -0.70 -21.13 12.06
N LYS A 30 -0.38 -19.93 12.57
CA LYS A 30 0.21 -18.82 11.82
C LYS A 30 1.42 -19.33 11.04
N ARG A 31 1.41 -19.23 9.71
CA ARG A 31 2.54 -19.62 8.86
C ARG A 31 3.54 -18.47 8.76
N GLU A 32 4.83 -18.75 8.93
CA GLU A 32 5.90 -17.76 8.89
C GLU A 32 6.02 -17.06 7.51
N ASP A 33 5.60 -17.69 6.41
CA ASP A 33 5.85 -17.20 5.04
C ASP A 33 4.83 -16.18 4.49
N CYS A 34 4.01 -15.59 5.35
CA CYS A 34 2.87 -14.75 4.95
C CYS A 34 3.19 -13.26 5.06
N HIS A 35 3.95 -12.71 4.11
CA HIS A 35 4.41 -11.32 4.16
C HIS A 35 3.94 -10.47 2.97
N PHE A 36 3.71 -9.18 3.23
CA PHE A 36 3.65 -8.16 2.17
C PHE A 36 5.05 -7.63 1.93
N THR A 37 5.55 -7.71 0.70
CA THR A 37 6.92 -7.37 0.35
C THR A 37 6.99 -6.13 -0.54
N VAL A 38 7.69 -5.12 -0.04
CA VAL A 38 8.14 -3.97 -0.83
C VAL A 38 9.60 -4.16 -1.18
N LEU A 39 9.89 -4.36 -2.47
CA LEU A 39 11.25 -4.43 -2.98
C LEU A 39 11.75 -3.03 -3.29
N THR A 40 12.91 -2.66 -2.75
CA THR A 40 13.60 -1.43 -3.14
C THR A 40 14.88 -1.81 -3.86
N ILE A 41 15.01 -1.36 -5.10
CA ILE A 41 16.21 -1.58 -5.92
C ILE A 41 17.16 -0.38 -5.72
N PRO A 42 18.49 -0.55 -5.82
CA PRO A 42 19.41 0.57 -5.86
C PRO A 42 19.05 1.48 -7.02
N PHE A 43 18.88 2.77 -6.74
CA PHE A 43 18.62 3.75 -7.78
C PHE A 43 19.84 3.79 -8.72
N GLU A 44 19.62 4.08 -10.00
CA GLU A 44 20.73 4.32 -10.93
C GLU A 44 21.37 5.66 -10.61
N SER A 45 22.70 5.68 -10.62
CA SER A 45 23.51 6.86 -10.35
C SER A 45 24.85 6.74 -11.07
N ASP A 46 25.41 7.86 -11.52
CA ASP A 46 26.68 7.90 -12.27
C ASP A 46 27.90 7.44 -11.44
N ASP A 47 27.82 7.49 -10.11
CA ASP A 47 28.93 7.16 -9.21
C ASP A 47 28.84 5.71 -8.71
N ALA A 48 29.40 4.78 -9.49
CA ALA A 48 29.69 3.36 -9.18
C ALA A 48 28.62 2.54 -8.39
N GLY A 49 27.38 3.01 -8.32
CA GLY A 49 26.28 2.43 -7.53
C GLY A 49 26.26 2.77 -6.03
N GLU A 50 27.21 3.53 -5.48
CA GLU A 50 27.20 3.89 -4.03
C GLU A 50 26.05 4.86 -3.70
N LEU A 51 25.91 5.94 -4.47
CA LEU A 51 24.87 6.94 -4.25
C LEU A 51 23.46 6.34 -4.35
N GLY A 52 23.22 5.58 -5.42
CA GLY A 52 21.95 4.92 -5.67
C GLY A 52 21.51 4.00 -4.53
N ARG A 53 22.45 3.24 -3.94
CA ARG A 53 22.20 2.39 -2.77
C ARG A 53 21.84 3.22 -1.54
N ASN A 54 22.57 4.30 -1.28
CA ASN A 54 22.33 5.17 -0.14
C ASN A 54 20.93 5.80 -0.23
N VAL A 55 20.54 6.25 -1.42
CA VAL A 55 19.19 6.78 -1.67
C VAL A 55 18.11 5.73 -1.42
N SER A 56 18.28 4.51 -1.94
CA SER A 56 17.34 3.41 -1.70
C SER A 56 17.16 3.13 -0.21
N LEU A 57 18.26 3.14 0.55
CA LEU A 57 18.23 2.97 2.00
C LEU A 57 17.47 4.07 2.70
N THR A 58 17.73 5.33 2.32
CA THR A 58 17.04 6.49 2.87
C THR A 58 15.53 6.41 2.66
N ILE A 59 15.08 6.12 1.44
CA ILE A 59 13.65 6.06 1.11
C ILE A 59 13.00 4.82 1.73
N GLN A 60 13.65 3.67 1.64
CA GLN A 60 13.15 2.44 2.25
C GLN A 60 12.99 2.60 3.77
N HIS A 61 13.91 3.31 4.42
CA HIS A 61 13.77 3.64 5.82
C HIS A 61 12.48 4.43 6.11
N GLN A 62 12.15 5.44 5.30
CA GLN A 62 10.90 6.17 5.50
C GLN A 62 9.67 5.29 5.27
N ILE A 63 9.74 4.35 4.30
CA ILE A 63 8.69 3.34 4.10
C ILE A 63 8.54 2.44 5.34
N PHE A 64 9.64 2.03 5.98
CA PHE A 64 9.59 1.24 7.23
C PHE A 64 8.80 1.93 8.35
N ARG A 65 8.80 3.27 8.40
CA ARG A 65 8.02 4.00 9.42
C ARG A 65 6.52 3.79 9.29
N LYS A 66 6.04 3.43 8.11
CA LYS A 66 4.65 3.07 7.86
C LYS A 66 4.32 1.62 8.24
N PHE A 67 5.32 0.81 8.60
CA PHE A 67 5.13 -0.60 8.92
C PHE A 67 4.39 -0.78 10.24
N LEU A 68 4.71 0.00 11.27
CA LEU A 68 4.49 -0.45 12.63
C LEU A 68 3.34 0.11 13.43
N LEU A 69 2.50 0.94 12.82
CA LEU A 69 1.31 1.27 13.58
C LEU A 69 0.37 0.01 13.61
N SER A 70 0.57 -1.03 12.77
CA SER A 70 -0.43 -2.03 12.40
C SER A 70 -0.70 -3.11 13.47
N LEU A 71 -1.69 -2.88 14.33
CA LEU A 71 -2.61 -3.92 14.76
C LEU A 71 -4.00 -3.55 14.22
N PRO A 72 -4.80 -4.51 13.71
CA PRO A 72 -6.20 -4.28 13.41
C PRO A 72 -6.96 -3.84 14.67
N ALA A 73 -8.01 -3.03 14.50
CA ALA A 73 -8.86 -2.56 15.60
C ALA A 73 -9.70 -3.69 16.21
N GLU A 74 -9.89 -4.81 15.50
CA GLU A 74 -10.78 -5.91 15.88
C GLU A 74 -10.01 -7.26 15.89
N PRO A 75 -10.12 -8.10 16.95
CA PRO A 75 -9.39 -9.37 17.09
C PRO A 75 -9.72 -10.45 16.04
N GLU A 76 -10.92 -10.40 15.46
CA GLU A 76 -11.47 -11.46 14.61
C GLU A 76 -10.97 -11.42 13.16
N ASP A 77 -10.49 -10.25 12.70
CA ASP A 77 -9.91 -10.04 11.36
C ASP A 77 -8.38 -10.34 11.29
N ILE A 78 -7.74 -10.55 12.45
CA ILE A 78 -6.29 -10.66 12.59
C ILE A 78 -5.74 -11.94 11.95
N CYS A 79 -6.50 -13.04 11.91
CA CYS A 79 -6.00 -14.32 11.40
C CYS A 79 -5.69 -14.29 9.89
N CYS A 80 -6.17 -13.29 9.15
CA CYS A 80 -6.17 -13.29 7.69
C CYS A 80 -5.22 -12.30 7.02
N LEU A 81 -4.62 -11.40 7.77
CA LEU A 81 -3.68 -10.42 7.22
C LEU A 81 -2.29 -11.05 7.10
N PRO A 82 -1.46 -10.63 6.13
CA PRO A 82 -0.03 -10.94 6.17
C PRO A 82 0.50 -10.56 7.55
N ASN A 83 1.22 -11.48 8.18
CA ASN A 83 1.70 -11.36 9.56
C ASN A 83 2.43 -10.02 9.74
N ASP A 84 3.29 -9.71 8.75
CA ASP A 84 4.13 -8.52 8.72
C ASP A 84 4.23 -7.93 7.31
N THR A 85 4.56 -6.63 7.25
CA THR A 85 5.15 -6.05 6.04
C THR A 85 6.66 -6.21 6.16
N ILE A 86 7.27 -6.78 5.12
CA ILE A 86 8.72 -6.77 4.94
C ILE A 86 9.05 -5.79 3.83
N ALA A 87 10.04 -4.92 4.01
CA ALA A 87 10.71 -4.33 2.86
C ALA A 87 12.05 -5.02 2.72
N VAL A 88 12.35 -5.32 1.47
CA VAL A 88 13.56 -6.01 1.06
C VAL A 88 14.36 -5.02 0.25
N LEU A 89 15.56 -4.71 0.73
CA LEU A 89 16.53 -3.98 -0.09
C LEU A 89 17.25 -5.00 -0.98
N ALA A 90 17.04 -4.92 -2.28
CA ALA A 90 17.92 -5.58 -3.22
C ALA A 90 19.23 -4.81 -3.31
N TRP A 91 20.34 -5.52 -3.43
CA TRP A 91 21.66 -4.93 -3.58
C TRP A 91 22.16 -4.92 -5.03
N GLY A 92 21.56 -5.77 -5.87
CA GLY A 92 21.72 -5.75 -7.33
C GLY A 92 20.82 -4.70 -7.97
N GLN A 93 21.39 -3.93 -8.90
CA GLN A 93 20.64 -3.02 -9.78
C GLN A 93 19.83 -3.80 -10.81
N LEU A 94 18.82 -3.13 -11.38
CA LEU A 94 18.15 -3.59 -12.58
C LEU A 94 19.14 -3.55 -13.77
N SER A 95 18.97 -4.44 -14.74
CA SER A 95 19.74 -4.36 -15.99
C SER A 95 19.39 -3.10 -16.79
N GLU A 96 18.13 -2.68 -16.75
CA GLU A 96 17.60 -1.41 -17.24
C GLU A 96 16.68 -0.81 -16.17
N GLN A 97 16.80 0.50 -15.88
CA GLN A 97 15.88 1.17 -14.97
C GLN A 97 14.55 1.43 -15.69
N ASP A 98 13.73 0.40 -15.79
CA ASP A 98 12.39 0.46 -16.33
C ASP A 98 11.39 -0.45 -15.58
N HIS A 99 10.13 -0.33 -15.96
CA HIS A 99 9.03 -1.08 -15.37
C HIS A 99 9.13 -2.59 -15.61
N ASP A 100 9.43 -3.00 -16.84
CA ASP A 100 9.39 -4.41 -17.23
C ASP A 100 10.49 -5.20 -16.50
N GLU A 101 11.67 -4.59 -16.37
CA GLU A 101 12.79 -5.15 -15.62
C GLU A 101 12.52 -5.16 -14.10
N ALA A 102 11.87 -4.13 -13.57
CA ALA A 102 11.42 -4.11 -12.18
C ALA A 102 10.42 -5.25 -11.90
N ILE A 103 9.45 -5.48 -12.79
CA ILE A 103 8.49 -6.58 -12.71
C ILE A 103 9.21 -7.93 -12.82
N ARG A 104 10.15 -8.09 -13.77
CA ARG A 104 10.95 -9.31 -13.92
C ARG A 104 11.69 -9.64 -12.63
N ARG A 105 12.37 -8.65 -12.04
CA ARG A 105 13.13 -8.80 -10.79
C ARG A 105 12.23 -9.17 -9.60
N ALA A 106 11.05 -8.57 -9.51
CA ALA A 106 10.06 -8.94 -8.50
C ALA A 106 9.58 -10.39 -8.63
N ASN A 107 9.33 -10.83 -9.86
CA ASN A 107 8.88 -12.20 -10.13
C ASN A 107 9.96 -13.23 -9.80
N GLU A 108 11.25 -12.94 -10.04
CA GLU A 108 12.36 -13.81 -9.61
C GLU A 108 12.39 -14.02 -8.09
N MET A 109 11.96 -13.02 -7.32
CA MET A 109 11.88 -13.10 -5.86
C MET A 109 10.60 -13.81 -5.37
N GLY A 110 9.60 -14.01 -6.25
CA GLY A 110 8.39 -14.79 -6.00
C GLY A 110 7.33 -14.17 -5.08
N SER A 111 7.71 -13.28 -4.15
CA SER A 111 6.83 -12.77 -3.09
C SER A 111 6.68 -11.24 -3.05
N THR A 112 7.10 -10.53 -4.10
CA THR A 112 7.11 -9.05 -4.17
C THR A 112 5.79 -8.50 -4.69
N GLN A 113 5.20 -7.50 -4.01
CA GLN A 113 3.98 -6.82 -4.48
C GLN A 113 4.27 -5.44 -5.06
N LEU A 114 5.26 -4.73 -4.51
CA LEU A 114 5.66 -3.40 -4.93
C LEU A 114 7.17 -3.35 -5.20
N VAL A 115 7.57 -2.64 -6.25
CA VAL A 115 8.99 -2.38 -6.56
C VAL A 115 9.21 -0.88 -6.65
N LEU A 116 10.06 -0.35 -5.76
CA LEU A 116 10.57 1.01 -5.83
C LEU A 116 11.93 1.01 -6.53
N TRP A 117 12.06 1.80 -7.58
CA TRP A 117 13.26 1.95 -8.40
C TRP A 117 13.36 3.38 -8.93
N GLY A 118 14.41 3.69 -9.69
CA GLY A 118 14.54 5.00 -10.33
C GLY A 118 15.97 5.49 -10.40
N LYS A 119 16.13 6.82 -10.47
CA LYS A 119 17.42 7.47 -10.68
C LYS A 119 17.74 8.50 -9.62
N ALA A 120 19.01 8.65 -9.30
CA ALA A 120 19.51 9.61 -8.32
C ALA A 120 20.75 10.33 -8.86
N TRP A 121 20.78 11.65 -8.67
CA TRP A 121 21.87 12.50 -9.12
C TRP A 121 22.35 13.41 -7.99
N PRO A 122 23.67 13.57 -7.82
CA PRO A 122 24.20 14.58 -6.92
C PRO A 122 23.91 15.98 -7.49
N TRP A 123 23.42 16.88 -6.66
CA TRP A 123 23.11 18.27 -7.05
C TRP A 123 23.45 19.25 -5.92
N ARG A 124 24.66 19.82 -5.96
CA ARG A 124 25.20 20.71 -4.92
C ARG A 124 25.16 20.04 -3.53
N GLU A 125 24.55 20.69 -2.53
CA GLU A 125 24.33 20.13 -1.19
C GLU A 125 23.17 19.12 -1.11
N TYR A 126 22.51 18.80 -2.23
CA TYR A 126 21.37 17.88 -2.28
C TYR A 126 21.65 16.67 -3.17
N VAL A 127 20.83 15.64 -3.01
CA VAL A 127 20.67 14.53 -3.94
C VAL A 127 19.27 14.59 -4.52
N VAL A 128 19.19 14.78 -5.83
CA VAL A 128 17.92 14.78 -6.56
C VAL A 128 17.57 13.34 -6.89
N VAL A 129 16.34 12.94 -6.56
CA VAL A 129 15.85 11.58 -6.76
C VAL A 129 14.58 11.60 -7.58
N GLN A 130 14.54 10.79 -8.64
CA GLN A 130 13.36 10.51 -9.45
C GLN A 130 12.91 9.07 -9.17
N PRO A 131 11.87 8.87 -8.33
CA PRO A 131 11.38 7.55 -7.98
C PRO A 131 10.26 7.08 -8.90
N TYR A 132 10.25 5.78 -9.16
CA TYR A 132 9.18 5.06 -9.82
C TYR A 132 8.71 3.92 -8.95
N LEU A 133 7.41 3.68 -8.94
CA LEU A 133 6.81 2.54 -8.24
C LEU A 133 6.09 1.65 -9.22
N SER A 134 6.43 0.37 -9.22
CA SER A 134 5.76 -0.66 -10.01
C SER A 134 4.94 -1.58 -9.11
N VAL A 135 3.69 -1.82 -9.51
CA VAL A 135 2.77 -2.78 -8.88
C VAL A 135 2.86 -4.08 -9.66
N VAL A 136 3.35 -5.14 -9.03
CA VAL A 136 3.73 -6.39 -9.71
C VAL A 136 2.51 -7.26 -10.03
N GLY A 137 1.43 -7.07 -9.28
CA GLY A 137 0.26 -7.91 -9.35
C GLY A 137 0.03 -8.64 -8.03
N PRO A 138 -1.11 -9.33 -7.89
CA PRO A 138 -1.29 -10.23 -6.78
C PRO A 138 -0.28 -11.39 -6.94
N PRO A 139 0.17 -12.02 -5.85
CA PRO A 139 1.14 -13.13 -5.93
C PRO A 139 0.61 -14.23 -6.88
N ARG A 140 1.28 -14.42 -8.03
CA ARG A 140 0.83 -15.29 -9.14
C ARG A 140 1.07 -16.78 -8.90
N GLU A 141 1.98 -17.12 -8.01
CA GLU A 141 2.25 -18.48 -7.55
C GLU A 141 2.06 -18.53 -6.05
N LEU A 142 0.80 -18.59 -5.63
CA LEU A 142 0.52 -19.25 -4.37
C LEU A 142 0.79 -20.73 -4.62
N ASP A 143 1.97 -21.21 -4.23
CA ASP A 143 2.20 -22.64 -4.02
C ASP A 143 0.91 -23.20 -3.37
N PRO A 144 0.33 -24.33 -3.83
CA PRO A 144 -0.84 -24.91 -3.20
C PRO A 144 -0.67 -25.17 -1.69
N GLN A 145 0.56 -25.15 -1.17
CA GLN A 145 0.87 -25.06 0.25
C GLN A 145 0.87 -23.61 0.78
N VAL A 146 1.38 -22.62 0.05
CA VAL A 146 1.13 -21.16 0.26
C VAL A 146 -0.30 -20.81 -0.20
N ARG A 147 -1.28 -21.70 -0.01
CA ARG A 147 -2.68 -21.29 0.06
C ARG A 147 -2.73 -20.26 1.18
N ILE A 148 -2.97 -19.01 0.76
CA ILE A 148 -3.24 -17.83 1.56
C ILE A 148 -3.66 -18.22 2.97
N CYS A 149 -3.06 -17.57 3.97
CA CYS A 149 -3.27 -17.76 5.42
C CYS A 149 -4.74 -17.77 5.90
N CYS A 150 -5.71 -17.63 5.00
CA CYS A 150 -7.11 -17.94 5.22
C CYS A 150 -7.72 -18.72 4.06
N THR A 151 -8.10 -19.97 4.32
CA THR A 151 -9.29 -20.57 3.72
C THR A 151 -10.26 -20.82 4.87
N ASN A 152 -11.11 -19.84 5.20
CA ASN A 152 -12.32 -20.15 5.95
C ASN A 152 -13.55 -19.75 5.11
N THR A 153 -14.48 -20.70 5.10
CA THR A 153 -15.63 -20.93 4.22
C THR A 153 -16.81 -19.96 4.37
N ARG A 154 -16.61 -18.75 4.93
CA ARG A 154 -17.71 -17.81 5.22
C ARG A 154 -17.38 -16.34 4.93
N GLY A 155 -17.15 -15.99 3.67
CA GLY A 155 -17.34 -14.60 3.20
C GLY A 155 -16.14 -13.64 3.26
N ILE A 156 -14.91 -14.12 3.45
CA ILE A 156 -13.69 -13.30 3.59
C ILE A 156 -13.22 -12.67 2.25
N ASP A 157 -13.73 -13.15 1.11
CA ASP A 157 -13.46 -12.55 -0.22
C ASP A 157 -13.85 -11.06 -0.30
N ARG A 158 -14.72 -10.58 0.61
CA ARG A 158 -15.13 -9.17 0.67
C ARG A 158 -14.07 -8.21 1.26
N ILE A 159 -13.07 -8.73 2.00
CA ILE A 159 -12.11 -7.91 2.76
C ILE A 159 -10.78 -7.74 2.01
N ARG A 160 -10.56 -8.39 0.86
CA ARG A 160 -9.29 -8.26 0.14
C ARG A 160 -9.49 -7.58 -1.20
N PRO A 161 -8.50 -6.81 -1.67
CA PRO A 161 -8.55 -6.27 -3.02
C PRO A 161 -8.18 -7.33 -4.07
N PHE A 162 -8.31 -8.64 -3.80
CA PHE A 162 -8.01 -9.74 -4.72
C PHE A 162 -8.77 -11.03 -4.36
N THR A 163 -8.99 -11.90 -5.35
CA THR A 163 -9.67 -13.20 -5.21
C THR A 163 -8.74 -14.29 -4.66
N LYS A 164 -9.33 -15.41 -4.24
CA LYS A 164 -8.62 -16.65 -3.89
C LYS A 164 -7.70 -17.17 -5.00
N ASP A 165 -8.04 -16.87 -6.26
CA ASP A 165 -7.34 -17.35 -7.45
C ASP A 165 -6.23 -16.36 -7.88
N GLY A 166 -5.97 -15.32 -7.08
CA GLY A 166 -4.93 -14.34 -7.37
C GLY A 166 -5.31 -13.36 -8.46
N GLU A 167 -6.59 -12.95 -8.54
CA GLU A 167 -7.01 -11.85 -9.42
C GLU A 167 -7.30 -10.60 -8.61
N TRP A 168 -6.87 -9.41 -9.05
CA TRP A 168 -7.26 -8.17 -8.37
C TRP A 168 -8.78 -7.95 -8.41
N ARG A 169 -9.29 -7.37 -7.32
CA ARG A 169 -10.65 -6.90 -7.05
C ARG A 169 -10.58 -5.65 -6.18
N ILE A 170 -9.98 -4.59 -6.75
CA ILE A 170 -9.73 -3.31 -6.06
C ILE A 170 -11.01 -2.76 -5.46
N TRP A 171 -12.10 -2.84 -6.23
CA TRP A 171 -13.46 -2.58 -5.78
C TRP A 171 -14.35 -3.70 -6.30
N GLU A 172 -15.12 -4.36 -5.43
CA GLU A 172 -16.15 -5.35 -5.81
C GLU A 172 -17.47 -5.00 -5.12
N ILE A 173 -18.53 -4.88 -5.90
CA ILE A 173 -19.93 -4.82 -5.46
C ILE A 173 -20.55 -6.18 -5.74
N ALA A 174 -21.18 -6.77 -4.74
CA ALA A 174 -21.84 -8.06 -4.85
C ALA A 174 -23.27 -7.96 -4.29
N GLU A 175 -24.24 -8.34 -5.12
CA GLU A 175 -25.67 -8.36 -4.80
C GLU A 175 -26.24 -9.74 -5.11
N ASP A 176 -27.38 -10.08 -4.52
CA ASP A 176 -28.10 -11.31 -4.87
C ASP A 176 -29.09 -11.02 -6.01
N ASP A 177 -29.07 -11.84 -7.05
CA ASP A 177 -30.04 -11.79 -8.14
C ASP A 177 -31.41 -12.32 -7.69
N ALA A 178 -32.42 -12.24 -8.58
CA ALA A 178 -33.77 -12.73 -8.31
C ALA A 178 -33.83 -14.22 -7.92
N ASN A 179 -32.84 -15.03 -8.32
CA ASN A 179 -32.74 -16.46 -8.00
C ASN A 179 -31.99 -16.72 -6.68
N GLY A 180 -31.33 -15.71 -6.12
CA GLY A 180 -30.47 -15.82 -4.95
C GLY A 180 -29.01 -16.18 -5.28
N ASP A 181 -28.61 -16.08 -6.55
CA ASP A 181 -27.24 -16.21 -7.00
C ASP A 181 -26.51 -14.86 -6.90
N ALA A 182 -25.25 -14.87 -6.46
CA ALA A 182 -24.48 -13.64 -6.30
C ALA A 182 -24.00 -13.09 -7.64
N ARG A 183 -24.51 -11.92 -8.03
CA ARG A 183 -24.00 -11.12 -9.15
C ARG A 183 -22.92 -10.17 -8.67
N LYS A 184 -21.89 -9.95 -9.50
CA LYS A 184 -20.69 -9.21 -9.12
C LYS A 184 -20.29 -8.19 -10.17
N LEU A 185 -20.03 -6.97 -9.73
CA LEU A 185 -19.37 -5.93 -10.52
C LEU A 185 -18.05 -5.57 -9.83
N TYR A 186 -16.97 -5.46 -10.60
CA TYR A 186 -15.66 -5.20 -10.01
C TYR A 186 -14.70 -4.44 -10.91
N ILE A 187 -13.76 -3.75 -10.26
CA ILE A 187 -12.55 -3.19 -10.85
C ILE A 187 -11.39 -4.14 -10.54
N ASP A 188 -10.80 -4.72 -11.59
CA ASP A 188 -9.79 -5.77 -11.54
C ASP A 188 -8.36 -5.26 -11.80
N ARG A 189 -8.15 -3.94 -11.80
CA ARG A 189 -6.82 -3.35 -11.95
C ARG A 189 -6.68 -2.12 -11.07
N PHE A 190 -5.45 -1.89 -10.61
CA PHE A 190 -5.08 -0.60 -10.04
C PHE A 190 -5.29 0.51 -11.07
N PRO A 191 -5.50 1.77 -10.63
CA PRO A 191 -5.55 2.90 -11.55
C PRO A 191 -4.36 2.96 -12.50
N ARG A 192 -3.17 2.55 -12.02
CA ARG A 192 -1.94 2.33 -12.79
C ARG A 192 -1.13 1.18 -12.23
N GLU A 193 -0.31 0.59 -13.08
CA GLU A 193 0.67 -0.44 -12.72
C GLU A 193 2.08 0.17 -12.54
N LEU A 194 2.32 1.35 -13.13
CA LEU A 194 3.53 2.16 -12.98
C LEU A 194 3.15 3.57 -12.52
N TYR A 195 3.81 4.04 -11.47
CA TYR A 195 3.67 5.39 -10.94
C TYR A 195 4.97 6.17 -11.12
N ASP A 196 4.85 7.33 -11.77
CA ASP A 196 5.86 8.38 -11.76
C ASP A 196 5.65 9.23 -10.50
N LEU A 197 6.46 8.95 -9.48
CA LEU A 197 6.36 9.58 -8.17
C LEU A 197 7.01 10.97 -8.23
N PRO A 198 6.59 11.92 -7.37
CA PRO A 198 7.20 13.25 -7.37
C PRO A 198 8.70 13.16 -7.13
N GLN A 199 9.44 14.00 -7.84
CA GLN A 199 10.87 14.18 -7.58
C GLN A 199 11.07 14.71 -6.15
N ILE A 200 12.06 14.17 -5.45
CA ILE A 200 12.44 14.64 -4.12
C ILE A 200 13.90 15.10 -4.10
N SER A 201 14.19 16.02 -3.18
CA SER A 201 15.55 16.47 -2.89
C SER A 201 15.90 16.02 -1.49
N LEU A 202 16.92 15.18 -1.36
CA LEU A 202 17.44 14.72 -0.08
C LEU A 202 18.68 15.54 0.29
N ASP A 203 18.89 15.84 1.57
CA ASP A 203 20.15 16.46 2.02
C ASP A 203 21.30 15.46 1.80
N ALA A 204 22.39 15.91 1.18
CA ALA A 204 23.52 15.02 0.89
C ALA A 204 24.15 14.47 2.18
N ASN A 205 24.12 15.22 3.29
CA ASN A 205 24.64 14.74 4.58
C ASN A 205 23.76 13.65 5.20
N ASP A 206 22.45 13.68 4.95
CA ASP A 206 21.54 12.61 5.39
C ASP A 206 21.74 11.35 4.57
N VAL A 207 22.00 11.48 3.26
CA VAL A 207 22.29 10.35 2.37
C VAL A 207 23.67 9.74 2.66
N GLU A 208 24.70 10.55 2.90
CA GLU A 208 26.06 10.08 3.22
C GLU A 208 26.13 9.22 4.49
N GLN A 209 25.20 9.39 5.44
CA GLN A 209 25.12 8.54 6.64
C GLN A 209 24.87 7.06 6.30
N PHE A 210 24.35 6.75 5.12
CA PHE A 210 24.06 5.40 4.65
C PHE A 210 25.15 4.78 3.76
N ARG A 211 26.28 5.49 3.54
CA ARG A 211 27.38 5.08 2.65
C ARG A 211 27.96 3.70 2.93
N SER A 212 27.84 3.19 4.16
CA SER A 212 28.07 1.78 4.43
C SER A 212 27.12 1.27 5.51
N LEU A 213 26.29 0.28 5.17
CA LEU A 213 25.50 -0.43 6.17
C LEU A 213 26.35 -1.29 7.09
N ALA A 214 27.52 -1.76 6.62
CA ALA A 214 28.51 -2.51 7.42
C ALA A 214 29.04 -1.75 8.65
N GLY A 215 28.76 -0.45 8.76
CA GLY A 215 29.09 0.38 9.93
C GLY A 215 27.95 0.54 10.94
N LEU A 216 26.70 0.24 10.56
CA LEU A 216 25.55 0.53 11.40
C LEU A 216 25.59 -0.33 12.67
N PRO A 217 25.52 0.30 13.86
CA PRO A 217 25.49 -0.47 15.09
C PRO A 217 24.17 -1.24 15.18
N ILE A 218 24.26 -2.53 15.48
CA ILE A 218 23.11 -3.38 15.77
C ILE A 218 22.99 -3.51 17.27
N TYR A 219 21.78 -3.31 17.76
CA TYR A 219 21.43 -3.35 19.17
C TYR A 219 20.50 -4.53 19.42
N ALA A 220 20.70 -5.35 20.46
CA ALA A 220 19.71 -6.40 20.76
C ALA A 220 18.41 -5.82 21.33
N ASN A 221 18.49 -4.61 21.88
CA ASN A 221 17.41 -3.87 22.51
C ASN A 221 17.77 -2.37 22.58
N ASN A 222 16.80 -1.52 22.94
CA ASN A 222 16.90 -0.06 22.92
C ASN A 222 18.07 0.56 23.71
N ASN A 223 18.79 -0.19 24.55
CA ASN A 223 19.87 0.31 25.40
C ASN A 223 21.17 -0.53 25.36
N GLY A 224 21.25 -1.60 24.54
CA GLY A 224 22.39 -2.53 24.53
C GLY A 224 22.89 -2.84 23.13
N ARG A 225 24.06 -2.30 22.76
CA ARG A 225 24.71 -2.64 21.47
C ARG A 225 25.17 -4.09 21.50
N VAL A 226 24.75 -4.87 20.51
CA VAL A 226 25.07 -6.32 20.41
C VAL A 226 25.95 -6.65 19.23
N GLY A 227 26.10 -5.74 18.26
CA GLY A 227 27.07 -5.89 17.19
C GLY A 227 27.22 -4.67 16.30
N ARG A 228 27.70 -4.92 15.10
CA ARG A 228 27.57 -4.07 13.90
C ARG A 228 26.94 -4.93 12.82
N LEU A 229 26.25 -4.32 11.87
CA LEU A 229 25.98 -5.00 10.61
C LEU A 229 27.33 -5.46 10.07
N LEU A 230 27.49 -6.76 9.81
CA LEU A 230 28.81 -7.32 9.53
C LEU A 230 29.42 -6.69 8.26
N ASP A 231 30.72 -6.38 8.30
CA ASP A 231 31.55 -6.30 7.10
C ASP A 231 31.47 -7.67 6.41
N GLY A 232 30.68 -7.76 5.33
CA GLY A 232 30.43 -9.04 4.64
C GLY A 232 29.03 -9.21 4.06
N VAL A 233 28.11 -8.25 4.24
CA VAL A 233 26.93 -8.09 3.37
C VAL A 233 27.46 -7.83 1.96
N THR A 234 27.63 -8.90 1.19
CA THR A 234 28.07 -8.81 -0.21
C THR A 234 26.98 -8.13 -1.03
N THR A 235 27.35 -7.62 -2.21
CA THR A 235 26.45 -7.00 -3.19
C THR A 235 25.28 -7.87 -3.65
N ASP A 236 25.22 -9.14 -3.21
CA ASP A 236 24.21 -10.13 -3.57
C ASP A 236 23.25 -10.47 -2.40
N SER A 237 23.50 -9.93 -1.21
CA SER A 237 22.63 -10.15 -0.04
C SER A 237 21.41 -9.21 -0.05
N SER A 238 20.49 -9.29 0.93
CA SER A 238 19.36 -8.37 1.06
C SER A 238 19.10 -8.06 2.52
N ILE A 239 18.61 -6.85 2.83
CA ILE A 239 18.19 -6.52 4.20
C ILE A 239 16.67 -6.60 4.26
N LYS A 240 16.19 -7.36 5.24
CA LYS A 240 14.77 -7.49 5.56
C LYS A 240 14.49 -6.76 6.87
N ALA A 241 13.58 -5.79 6.83
CA ALA A 241 13.03 -5.21 8.06
C ALA A 241 11.77 -5.95 8.49
N LEU A 242 11.69 -6.22 9.80
CA LEU A 242 10.60 -6.96 10.44
C LEU A 242 9.71 -6.03 11.28
N GLN A 243 10.29 -5.02 11.94
CA GLN A 243 9.59 -4.16 12.90
C GLN A 243 10.20 -2.75 12.89
N HIS A 244 9.41 -1.68 13.05
CA HIS A 244 9.85 -0.29 13.21
C HIS A 244 9.21 0.46 14.41
N VAL A 245 9.94 0.81 15.48
CA VAL A 245 9.41 1.60 16.62
C VAL A 245 10.13 2.94 16.72
N GLY A 246 9.44 4.04 16.40
CA GLY A 246 9.98 5.40 16.54
C GLY A 246 11.12 5.70 15.55
N GLU A 247 12.37 5.61 16.01
CA GLU A 247 13.58 5.76 15.18
C GLU A 247 14.30 4.41 14.97
N TRP A 248 13.73 3.32 15.48
CA TRP A 248 14.38 2.01 15.56
C TRP A 248 13.74 1.01 14.61
N THR A 249 14.55 0.24 13.87
CA THR A 249 14.08 -0.83 12.99
C THR A 249 14.71 -2.16 13.38
N LEU A 250 13.91 -3.20 13.59
CA LEU A 250 14.36 -4.58 13.73
C LEU A 250 14.61 -5.17 12.35
N VAL A 251 15.83 -5.65 12.10
CA VAL A 251 16.21 -6.39 10.89
C VAL A 251 16.36 -7.88 11.18
N ASP A 252 16.25 -8.70 10.13
CA ASP A 252 16.27 -10.16 10.23
C ASP A 252 17.69 -10.76 10.28
N GLU A 253 18.60 -10.28 9.43
CA GLU A 253 19.93 -10.89 9.28
C GLU A 253 21.06 -9.83 9.24
N PRO A 254 21.96 -9.79 10.26
CA PRO A 254 21.82 -10.47 11.55
C PRO A 254 20.72 -9.81 12.39
N ARG A 255 19.95 -10.62 13.12
CA ARG A 255 18.77 -10.13 13.83
C ARG A 255 19.11 -9.09 14.90
N GLY A 256 18.51 -7.91 14.80
CA GLY A 256 18.66 -6.86 15.82
C GLY A 256 18.14 -5.50 15.38
N TRP A 257 18.17 -4.53 16.30
CA TRP A 257 17.68 -3.18 16.10
C TRP A 257 18.76 -2.27 15.52
N ILE A 258 18.41 -1.49 14.51
CA ILE A 258 19.21 -0.40 13.95
C ILE A 258 18.48 0.92 14.18
N LYS A 259 19.24 1.98 14.48
CA LYS A 259 18.71 3.34 14.59
C LYS A 259 18.88 4.03 13.24
N LEU A 260 17.82 4.64 12.73
CA LEU A 260 17.81 5.26 11.41
C LEU A 260 17.30 6.71 11.50
N PRO A 261 17.90 7.68 10.76
CA PRO A 261 17.53 9.10 10.79
C PRO A 261 16.19 9.39 10.07
N VAL A 262 15.44 10.37 10.57
CA VAL A 262 14.18 10.81 9.95
C VAL A 262 14.47 11.75 8.78
N VAL A 263 13.88 11.45 7.61
CA VAL A 263 14.04 12.21 6.37
C VAL A 263 12.66 12.52 5.82
N ASP A 264 12.44 13.72 5.30
CA ASP A 264 11.16 14.12 4.74
C ASP A 264 11.01 13.61 3.29
N ALA A 265 10.17 12.60 3.11
CA ALA A 265 9.79 12.05 1.80
C ALA A 265 8.25 11.96 1.67
N GLY A 266 7.55 12.87 2.35
CA GLY A 266 6.11 12.85 2.66
C GLY A 266 5.21 12.11 1.68
N GLN A 267 5.00 12.64 0.47
CA GLN A 267 4.01 12.08 -0.46
C GLN A 267 4.33 10.64 -0.92
N ILE A 268 5.60 10.33 -1.20
CA ILE A 268 6.02 8.98 -1.65
C ILE A 268 5.71 7.96 -0.56
N VAL A 269 6.07 8.31 0.67
CA VAL A 269 5.94 7.44 1.83
C VAL A 269 4.48 7.24 2.21
N GLU A 270 3.67 8.30 2.15
CA GLU A 270 2.22 8.19 2.36
C GLU A 270 1.56 7.35 1.27
N PHE A 271 1.92 7.54 0.00
CA PHE A 271 1.30 6.78 -1.09
C PHE A 271 1.64 5.29 -1.02
N ILE A 272 2.92 4.94 -0.83
CA ILE A 272 3.36 3.55 -0.65
C ILE A 272 2.74 2.95 0.63
N GLY A 273 2.69 3.71 1.72
CA GLY A 273 2.02 3.31 2.96
C GLY A 273 0.53 3.04 2.77
N GLY A 274 -0.16 3.89 2.00
CA GLY A 274 -1.56 3.71 1.62
C GLY A 274 -1.78 2.43 0.81
N LEU A 275 -0.95 2.18 -0.21
CA LEU A 275 -0.99 0.94 -1.00
C LEU A 275 -0.75 -0.30 -0.13
N MET A 276 0.25 -0.26 0.75
CA MET A 276 0.53 -1.33 1.70
C MET A 276 -0.67 -1.60 2.61
N HIS A 277 -1.28 -0.56 3.18
CA HIS A 277 -2.45 -0.70 4.04
C HIS A 277 -3.66 -1.23 3.28
N PHE A 278 -3.91 -0.72 2.08
CA PHE A 278 -5.00 -1.15 1.20
C PHE A 278 -4.87 -2.63 0.82
N LEU A 279 -3.68 -3.04 0.39
CA LEU A 279 -3.40 -4.42 0.00
C LEU A 279 -3.47 -5.40 1.18
N ARG A 280 -3.27 -4.90 2.40
CA ARG A 280 -3.45 -5.63 3.65
C ARG A 280 -4.86 -5.53 4.23
N GLY A 281 -5.83 -4.90 3.56
CA GLY A 281 -7.18 -4.72 4.10
C GLY A 281 -7.25 -3.84 5.35
N ASN A 282 -6.21 -3.05 5.65
CA ASN A 282 -6.23 -2.07 6.73
C ASN A 282 -6.83 -0.76 6.23
N TRP A 283 -8.15 -0.76 6.08
CA TRP A 283 -8.89 0.31 5.40
C TRP A 283 -8.82 1.65 6.11
N GLU A 284 -8.91 1.68 7.44
CA GLU A 284 -8.80 2.89 8.25
C GLU A 284 -7.52 3.69 7.96
N ARG A 285 -6.41 2.99 7.75
CA ARG A 285 -5.12 3.63 7.48
C ARG A 285 -4.87 3.90 6.03
N ALA A 286 -5.34 2.99 5.17
CA ALA A 286 -5.37 3.26 3.74
C ALA A 286 -6.10 4.59 3.50
N ARG A 287 -7.23 4.82 4.20
CA ARG A 287 -7.97 6.08 4.19
C ARG A 287 -7.09 7.26 4.60
N THR A 288 -6.50 7.23 5.80
CA THR A 288 -5.64 8.33 6.27
C THR A 288 -4.49 8.65 5.30
N SER A 289 -3.80 7.63 4.81
CA SER A 289 -2.66 7.82 3.90
C SER A 289 -3.09 8.31 2.51
N PHE A 290 -4.15 7.74 1.92
CA PHE A 290 -4.62 8.18 0.62
C PHE A 290 -5.27 9.56 0.67
N GLU A 291 -5.96 9.91 1.76
CA GLU A 291 -6.49 11.25 1.97
C GLU A 291 -5.37 12.29 2.02
N ALA A 292 -4.31 12.03 2.80
CA ALA A 292 -3.14 12.90 2.88
C ALA A 292 -2.49 13.11 1.50
N VAL A 293 -2.35 12.05 0.70
CA VAL A 293 -1.78 12.15 -0.66
C VAL A 293 -2.72 12.90 -1.60
N ALA A 294 -4.01 12.59 -1.61
CA ALA A 294 -4.98 13.22 -2.52
C ALA A 294 -5.07 14.74 -2.31
N GLN A 295 -5.01 15.18 -1.05
CA GLN A 295 -5.10 16.58 -0.64
C GLN A 295 -3.78 17.36 -0.77
N ASP A 296 -2.64 16.68 -0.96
CA ASP A 296 -1.33 17.34 -1.10
C ASP A 296 -1.19 18.07 -2.44
N GLU A 297 -1.50 19.37 -2.45
CA GLU A 297 -1.43 20.21 -3.65
C GLU A 297 -0.03 20.35 -4.25
N ALA A 298 1.03 20.14 -3.46
CA ALA A 298 2.41 20.30 -3.91
C ALA A 298 2.93 19.08 -4.68
N GLY A 299 2.26 17.93 -4.58
CA GLY A 299 2.73 16.69 -5.20
C GLY A 299 2.16 16.38 -6.58
N SER A 300 2.49 15.19 -7.09
CA SER A 300 2.17 14.77 -8.46
C SER A 300 0.66 14.65 -8.68
N SER A 301 0.08 15.47 -9.57
CA SER A 301 -1.34 15.42 -9.93
C SER A 301 -1.81 14.01 -10.28
N SER A 302 -0.93 13.25 -10.94
CA SER A 302 -1.21 11.89 -11.38
C SER A 302 -1.34 10.92 -10.20
N VAL A 303 -0.44 11.01 -9.20
CA VAL A 303 -0.46 10.21 -7.98
C VAL A 303 -1.63 10.60 -7.08
N ARG A 304 -1.95 11.89 -7.02
CA ARG A 304 -3.11 12.42 -6.28
C ARG A 304 -4.43 11.87 -6.80
N VAL A 305 -4.61 11.83 -8.12
CA VAL A 305 -5.79 11.20 -8.75
C VAL A 305 -5.89 9.74 -8.34
N ASP A 306 -4.81 8.98 -8.49
CA ASP A 306 -4.83 7.55 -8.19
C ASP A 306 -5.06 7.28 -6.68
N ALA A 307 -4.50 8.10 -5.80
CA ALA A 307 -4.77 8.06 -4.37
C ALA A 307 -6.24 8.36 -4.05
N ALA A 308 -6.84 9.35 -4.70
CA ALA A 308 -8.26 9.70 -4.53
C ALA A 308 -9.19 8.58 -5.01
N LEU A 309 -8.84 7.89 -6.10
CA LEU A 309 -9.59 6.72 -6.58
C LEU A 309 -9.49 5.54 -5.60
N LEU A 310 -8.28 5.25 -5.10
CA LEU A 310 -8.06 4.21 -4.09
C LEU A 310 -8.70 4.56 -2.74
N LEU A 311 -8.77 5.85 -2.39
CA LEU A 311 -9.54 6.35 -1.25
C LEU A 311 -11.02 6.05 -1.43
N ALA A 312 -11.63 6.30 -2.59
CA ALA A 312 -13.03 5.96 -2.84
C ALA A 312 -13.31 4.45 -2.66
N ALA A 313 -12.43 3.60 -3.18
CA ALA A 313 -12.53 2.15 -2.97
C ALA A 313 -12.37 1.77 -1.48
N THR A 314 -11.51 2.48 -0.76
CA THR A 314 -11.31 2.29 0.69
C THR A 314 -12.54 2.71 1.49
N GLU A 315 -13.16 3.84 1.16
CA GLU A 315 -14.40 4.32 1.78
C GLU A 315 -15.53 3.32 1.61
N TYR A 316 -15.68 2.71 0.42
CA TYR A 316 -16.65 1.65 0.20
C TYR A 316 -16.41 0.41 1.08
N ARG A 317 -15.14 0.07 1.37
CA ARG A 317 -14.79 -1.05 2.26
C ARG A 317 -15.09 -0.74 3.73
N LEU A 318 -15.02 0.53 4.13
CA LEU A 318 -15.40 0.99 5.47
C LEU A 318 -16.92 1.11 5.62
N ASP A 319 -17.60 1.54 4.56
CA ASP A 319 -19.05 1.76 4.51
C ASP A 319 -19.60 1.43 3.12
N ALA A 320 -20.31 0.30 3.02
CA ALA A 320 -20.88 -0.19 1.78
C ALA A 320 -21.98 0.72 1.19
N SER A 321 -22.50 1.70 1.97
CA SER A 321 -23.41 2.73 1.44
C SER A 321 -22.69 3.79 0.61
N CYS A 322 -21.35 3.77 0.62
CA CYS A 322 -20.50 4.70 -0.13
C CYS A 322 -20.70 6.18 0.23
N GLY A 323 -21.06 6.50 1.47
CA GLY A 323 -21.27 7.88 1.93
C GLY A 323 -20.02 8.78 1.78
N GLY A 324 -18.82 8.20 1.93
CA GLY A 324 -17.54 8.89 1.76
C GLY A 324 -16.96 8.88 0.34
N CYS A 325 -17.48 8.05 -0.56
CA CYS A 325 -16.87 7.81 -1.87
C CYS A 325 -16.90 9.05 -2.79
N GLN A 326 -18.01 9.80 -2.77
CA GLN A 326 -18.21 10.91 -3.71
C GLN A 326 -17.17 12.01 -3.51
N HIS A 327 -16.83 12.34 -2.27
CA HIS A 327 -15.81 13.34 -1.98
C HIS A 327 -14.47 12.98 -2.61
N ALA A 328 -14.05 11.72 -2.49
CA ALA A 328 -12.81 11.23 -3.06
C ALA A 328 -12.85 11.25 -4.62
N ILE A 329 -13.98 10.88 -5.21
CA ILE A 329 -14.20 10.96 -6.67
C ILE A 329 -14.14 12.41 -7.16
N ASP A 330 -14.72 13.36 -6.43
CA ASP A 330 -14.72 14.78 -6.81
C ASP A 330 -13.30 15.36 -6.81
N ILE A 331 -12.44 14.94 -5.89
CA ILE A 331 -11.00 15.29 -5.92
C ILE A 331 -10.37 14.79 -7.22
N ALA A 332 -10.57 13.51 -7.57
CA ALA A 332 -10.00 12.92 -8.77
C ALA A 332 -10.48 13.63 -10.05
N LYS A 333 -11.78 13.94 -10.13
CA LYS A 333 -12.39 14.69 -11.24
C LYS A 333 -11.89 16.12 -11.34
N GLY A 334 -11.71 16.79 -10.22
CA GLY A 334 -11.20 18.16 -10.17
C GLY A 334 -9.79 18.27 -10.78
N ILE A 335 -8.99 17.21 -10.68
CA ILE A 335 -7.63 17.14 -11.23
C ILE A 335 -7.65 16.64 -12.69
N ASN A 336 -8.40 15.57 -12.99
CA ASN A 336 -8.48 15.01 -14.34
C ASN A 336 -9.93 14.61 -14.71
N PRO A 337 -10.72 15.54 -15.27
CA PRO A 337 -12.14 15.32 -15.54
C PRO A 337 -12.41 14.36 -16.71
N TYR A 338 -11.41 14.05 -17.54
CA TYR A 338 -11.56 13.20 -18.73
C TYR A 338 -10.98 11.79 -18.54
N SER A 339 -10.66 11.42 -17.29
CA SER A 339 -10.14 10.09 -16.96
C SER A 339 -11.23 9.03 -17.07
N VAL A 340 -11.06 8.08 -17.99
CA VAL A 340 -11.90 6.88 -18.10
C VAL A 340 -11.92 6.11 -16.79
N THR A 341 -10.77 5.96 -16.13
CA THR A 341 -10.67 5.28 -14.83
C THR A 341 -11.49 6.00 -13.78
N THR A 342 -11.47 7.34 -13.73
CA THR A 342 -12.28 8.10 -12.78
C THR A 342 -13.77 7.91 -13.04
N ALA A 343 -14.19 7.90 -14.31
CA ALA A 343 -15.58 7.63 -14.69
C ALA A 343 -16.03 6.22 -14.27
N ARG A 344 -15.15 5.21 -14.34
CA ARG A 344 -15.43 3.85 -13.84
C ARG A 344 -15.64 3.81 -12.32
N PHE A 345 -14.77 4.48 -11.56
CA PHE A 345 -14.91 4.56 -10.10
C PHE A 345 -16.16 5.35 -9.68
N GLU A 346 -16.50 6.41 -10.42
CA GLU A 346 -17.77 7.12 -10.22
C GLU A 346 -18.98 6.21 -10.45
N LEU A 347 -18.97 5.45 -11.55
CA LEU A 347 -20.03 4.49 -11.83
C LEU A 347 -20.17 3.48 -10.69
N MET A 348 -19.05 2.94 -10.19
CA MET A 348 -19.05 2.04 -9.03
C MET A 348 -19.68 2.69 -7.80
N ALA A 349 -19.31 3.93 -7.47
CA ALA A 349 -19.88 4.63 -6.31
C ALA A 349 -21.38 4.88 -6.45
N ARG A 350 -21.85 5.29 -7.64
CA ARG A 350 -23.28 5.52 -7.90
C ARG A 350 -24.09 4.23 -7.82
N ILE A 351 -23.54 3.12 -8.33
CA ILE A 351 -24.16 1.79 -8.18
C ILE A 351 -24.22 1.40 -6.71
N ALA A 352 -23.12 1.55 -5.96
CA ALA A 352 -23.05 1.24 -4.54
C ALA A 352 -24.02 2.04 -3.66
N GLN A 353 -24.30 3.29 -4.03
CA GLN A 353 -25.25 4.17 -3.31
C GLN A 353 -26.71 3.76 -3.48
N GLY A 354 -27.02 2.76 -4.32
CA GLY A 354 -28.36 2.19 -4.42
C GLY A 354 -29.38 3.20 -4.91
N GLY A 355 -29.16 3.73 -6.11
CA GLY A 355 -30.09 4.62 -6.76
C GLY A 355 -31.51 4.05 -6.90
N PRO A 356 -32.59 4.85 -6.75
CA PRO A 356 -33.94 4.41 -7.07
C PRO A 356 -34.00 3.89 -8.51
N GLY A 357 -34.95 3.01 -8.87
CA GLY A 357 -35.00 2.36 -10.21
C GLY A 357 -34.90 3.28 -11.45
N ASN A 358 -35.07 4.60 -11.30
CA ASN A 358 -34.79 5.62 -12.32
C ASN A 358 -33.28 5.86 -12.58
N GLU A 359 -32.42 5.61 -11.60
CA GLU A 359 -30.96 5.70 -11.73
C GLU A 359 -30.40 4.56 -12.58
N VAL A 360 -30.95 3.35 -12.50
CA VAL A 360 -30.51 2.21 -13.34
C VAL A 360 -30.65 2.53 -14.83
N ALA A 361 -31.80 3.07 -15.24
CA ALA A 361 -32.03 3.49 -16.62
C ALA A 361 -31.07 4.62 -17.06
N THR A 362 -30.77 5.55 -16.14
CA THR A 362 -29.84 6.66 -16.39
C THR A 362 -28.40 6.15 -16.54
N LEU A 363 -27.96 5.23 -15.68
CA LEU A 363 -26.64 4.61 -15.75
C LEU A 363 -26.46 3.77 -17.02
N LEU A 364 -27.49 3.01 -17.41
CA LEU A 364 -27.49 2.26 -18.67
C LEU A 364 -27.45 3.18 -19.90
N ALA A 365 -28.17 4.31 -19.87
CA ALA A 365 -28.10 5.31 -20.93
C ALA A 365 -26.69 5.92 -21.02
N GLU A 366 -26.09 6.27 -19.89
CA GLU A 366 -24.72 6.81 -19.82
C GLU A 366 -23.68 5.86 -20.40
N LEU A 367 -23.74 4.57 -20.03
CA LEU A 367 -22.87 3.51 -20.58
C LEU A 367 -23.07 3.36 -22.11
N THR A 368 -24.29 3.58 -22.61
CA THR A 368 -24.62 3.40 -24.04
C THR A 368 -24.29 4.63 -24.89
N GLU A 369 -24.47 5.83 -24.33
CA GLU A 369 -24.29 7.12 -24.99
C GLU A 369 -22.82 7.57 -24.96
N ASN A 370 -22.10 7.33 -23.86
CA ASN A 370 -20.70 7.70 -23.70
C ASN A 370 -19.73 6.60 -24.16
N ARG A 371 -19.91 6.08 -25.38
CA ARG A 371 -19.07 4.99 -25.93
C ARG A 371 -17.57 5.29 -25.98
N ALA A 372 -17.19 6.57 -25.99
CA ALA A 372 -15.80 6.98 -25.92
C ALA A 372 -15.15 6.68 -24.56
N LEU A 373 -15.93 6.76 -23.47
CA LEU A 373 -15.47 6.44 -22.11
C LEU A 373 -15.80 4.99 -21.72
N PHE A 374 -16.88 4.44 -22.28
CA PHE A 374 -17.34 3.07 -22.03
C PHE A 374 -17.53 2.32 -23.35
N PRO A 375 -16.45 1.83 -23.98
CA PRO A 375 -16.56 1.04 -25.19
C PRO A 375 -17.36 -0.25 -24.93
N PRO A 376 -18.29 -0.67 -25.83
CA PRO A 376 -19.08 -1.89 -25.66
C PRO A 376 -18.25 -3.18 -25.59
N GLU A 377 -17.07 -3.18 -26.15
CA GLU A 377 -16.09 -4.27 -26.12
C GLU A 377 -15.26 -4.30 -24.83
N ASP A 378 -15.30 -3.25 -24.02
CA ASP A 378 -14.56 -3.19 -22.76
C ASP A 378 -15.18 -4.18 -21.74
N PRO A 379 -14.38 -5.09 -21.15
CA PRO A 379 -14.90 -6.10 -20.22
C PRO A 379 -15.61 -5.50 -19.00
N PHE A 380 -15.16 -4.34 -18.50
CA PHE A 380 -15.83 -3.67 -17.39
C PHE A 380 -17.20 -3.14 -17.83
N THR A 381 -17.30 -2.49 -18.99
CA THR A 381 -18.57 -2.04 -19.56
C THR A 381 -19.57 -3.19 -19.71
N GLN A 382 -19.14 -4.34 -20.25
CA GLN A 382 -20.01 -5.51 -20.42
C GLN A 382 -20.58 -6.00 -19.08
N ARG A 383 -19.70 -6.20 -18.08
CA ARG A 383 -20.09 -6.59 -16.73
C ARG A 383 -21.01 -5.58 -16.07
N ALA A 384 -20.78 -4.27 -16.25
CA ALA A 384 -21.62 -3.21 -15.69
C ALA A 384 -23.03 -3.22 -16.31
N VAL A 385 -23.13 -3.41 -17.63
CA VAL A 385 -24.42 -3.52 -18.32
C VAL A 385 -25.19 -4.77 -17.87
N GLU A 386 -24.53 -5.91 -17.73
CA GLU A 386 -25.13 -7.15 -17.20
C GLU A 386 -25.62 -6.94 -15.77
N PHE A 387 -24.76 -6.41 -14.90
CA PHE A 387 -25.09 -6.12 -13.50
C PHE A 387 -26.28 -5.16 -13.36
N LEU A 388 -26.41 -4.16 -14.22
CA LEU A 388 -27.53 -3.20 -14.15
C LEU A 388 -28.84 -3.72 -14.75
N ARG A 389 -28.79 -4.67 -15.69
CA ARG A 389 -30.00 -5.21 -16.36
C ARG A 389 -30.75 -6.22 -15.53
N GLU A 390 -30.05 -6.97 -14.70
CA GLU A 390 -30.68 -7.91 -13.79
C GLU A 390 -31.34 -7.12 -12.63
N PRO A 391 -32.56 -7.49 -12.20
CA PRO A 391 -33.13 -6.91 -10.99
C PRO A 391 -32.46 -7.50 -9.75
N ALA A 392 -32.02 -6.63 -8.83
CA ALA A 392 -31.66 -7.05 -7.47
C ALA A 392 -32.91 -7.59 -6.75
N ARG A 393 -32.72 -8.56 -5.86
CA ARG A 393 -33.81 -9.22 -5.14
C ARG A 393 -34.40 -8.40 -4.00
#